data_AF-A0AA42BPU1-F1
#
_entry.id   AF-A0AA42BPU1-F1
#
_cell.length_a   1.000
_cell.length_b   1.000
_cell.length_c   1.000
_cell.angle_alpha   90.00
_cell.angle_beta   90.00
_cell.angle_gamma   90.00
#
_symmetry.space_group_name_H-M   'P 1'
#
loop_
_entity.id
_entity.type
_entity.pdbx_description
1 polymer ?
#
loop_
_entity_poly.entity_id
_entity_poly.type
_entity_poly.pdbx_seq_one_letter_code
_entity_poly.pdbx_strand_id
1 'polypeptide(L)'
;MSDLTTNQGAPSFSENYYSLKRLDQSSHNSMWQENDFEEVGGKYRSLSEEERTQLISGLAADLAGAAERTKLLGICNFYRADVECGQRLAAALNVDLAAFFQQMRM
;
A
#
# COMPACT_ATOMS: atom_id res chain seq x y z
N MET A 1 -59.36 19.39 15.33
CA MET A 1 -59.15 17.98 14.96
C MET A 1 -58.17 18.00 13.79
N SER A 2 -56.87 17.96 14.07
CA SER A 2 -55.98 16.78 13.84
C SER A 2 -56.03 16.33 12.36
N ASP A 3 -54.94 16.31 11.58
CA ASP A 3 -53.59 15.84 11.91
C ASP A 3 -52.46 16.47 11.07
N LEU A 4 -51.28 16.45 11.69
CA LEU A 4 -49.98 16.56 11.04
C LEU A 4 -49.71 15.36 10.12
N THR A 5 -49.22 15.62 8.92
CA THR A 5 -48.07 14.86 8.42
C THR A 5 -47.25 15.74 7.47
N THR A 6 -46.16 16.23 8.03
CA THR A 6 -44.96 16.74 7.37
C THR A 6 -44.65 16.04 6.04
N ASN A 7 -44.62 16.80 4.95
CA ASN A 7 -43.68 16.52 3.87
C ASN A 7 -42.91 17.82 3.60
N GLN A 8 -41.85 18.04 4.37
CA GLN A 8 -40.82 19.02 4.05
C GLN A 8 -40.11 18.47 2.82
N GLY A 9 -40.46 19.01 1.65
CA GLY A 9 -39.81 18.70 0.38
C GLY A 9 -38.31 18.89 0.53
N ALA A 10 -37.56 17.80 0.35
CA ALA A 10 -36.11 17.81 0.39
C ALA A 10 -35.58 18.87 -0.60
N PRO A 11 -34.63 19.73 -0.19
CA PRO A 11 -34.04 20.73 -1.07
C PRO A 11 -33.38 20.04 -2.28
N SER A 12 -33.57 20.62 -3.47
CA SER A 12 -33.16 20.04 -4.74
C SER A 12 -31.65 19.74 -4.76
N PHE A 13 -31.31 18.49 -5.08
CA PHE A 13 -29.95 17.98 -5.22
C PHE A 13 -29.32 18.47 -6.53
N SER A 14 -29.01 19.76 -6.70
CA SER A 14 -28.37 20.19 -7.96
C SER A 14 -27.33 21.29 -7.90
N GLU A 15 -27.27 22.13 -6.86
CA GLU A 15 -26.34 23.27 -6.87
C GLU A 15 -24.93 22.97 -6.32
N ASN A 16 -24.73 21.88 -5.58
CA ASN A 16 -23.40 21.55 -5.02
C ASN A 16 -22.64 20.46 -5.79
N TYR A 17 -23.23 19.85 -6.81
CA TYR A 17 -22.57 18.75 -7.53
C TYR A 17 -21.35 19.24 -8.36
N TYR A 18 -21.42 20.46 -8.90
CA TYR A 18 -20.33 21.04 -9.70
C TYR A 18 -19.25 21.75 -8.87
N SER A 19 -19.54 22.09 -7.62
CA SER A 19 -18.56 22.68 -6.71
C SER A 19 -17.63 21.62 -6.12
N LEU A 20 -18.16 20.43 -5.81
CA LEU A 20 -17.36 19.28 -5.37
C LEU A 20 -16.46 18.72 -6.47
N LYS A 21 -16.86 18.87 -7.75
CA LYS A 21 -16.05 18.41 -8.90
C LYS A 21 -14.81 19.27 -9.17
N ARG A 22 -14.71 20.46 -8.57
CA ARG A 22 -13.52 21.34 -8.71
C ARG A 22 -12.44 21.07 -7.66
N LEU A 23 -12.74 20.24 -6.65
CA LEU A 23 -11.79 19.78 -5.64
C LEU A 23 -11.33 18.33 -5.85
N ASP A 24 -11.75 17.70 -6.96
CA ASP A 24 -11.50 16.28 -7.26
C ASP A 24 -10.58 16.06 -8.47
N GLN A 25 -9.86 17.09 -8.94
CA GLN A 25 -8.92 16.91 -10.05
C GLN A 25 -7.60 16.22 -9.62
N SER A 26 -7.41 15.97 -8.32
CA SER A 26 -6.19 15.36 -7.76
C SER A 26 -6.35 13.90 -7.34
N SER A 27 -7.53 13.29 -7.51
CA SER A 27 -7.88 12.08 -6.75
C SER A 27 -8.36 10.90 -7.60
N HIS A 28 -7.83 10.65 -8.81
CA HIS A 28 -8.05 9.36 -9.49
C HIS A 28 -6.90 8.93 -10.42
N ASN A 29 -5.65 9.20 -10.04
CA ASN A 29 -4.51 8.51 -10.65
C ASN A 29 -3.82 7.68 -9.56
N SER A 30 -4.40 6.52 -9.22
CA SER A 30 -3.71 5.51 -8.41
C SER A 30 -2.61 4.92 -9.28
N MET A 31 -1.49 5.62 -9.34
CA MET A 31 -0.24 5.13 -9.89
C MET A 31 0.75 5.27 -8.76
N TRP A 32 1.11 4.14 -8.15
CA TRP A 32 2.37 4.04 -7.43
C TRP A 32 3.44 4.60 -8.37
N GLN A 33 3.88 5.83 -8.11
CA GLN A 33 4.87 6.47 -8.94
C GLN A 33 6.21 5.86 -8.56
N GLU A 34 7.13 5.78 -9.51
CA GLU A 34 8.49 5.29 -9.28
C GLU A 34 9.15 6.03 -8.10
N ASN A 35 8.75 7.29 -7.89
CA ASN A 35 9.11 8.15 -6.77
C ASN A 35 8.73 7.59 -5.38
N ASP A 36 7.59 6.88 -5.25
CA ASP A 36 7.13 6.34 -3.97
C ASP A 36 8.11 5.26 -3.45
N PHE A 37 8.67 4.47 -4.37
CA PHE A 37 9.67 3.44 -4.04
C PHE A 37 11.01 4.08 -3.68
N GLU A 38 11.38 5.17 -4.35
CA GLU A 38 12.60 5.92 -4.05
C GLU A 38 12.57 6.54 -2.66
N GLU A 39 11.44 7.12 -2.24
CA GLU A 39 11.26 7.66 -0.89
C GLU A 39 11.36 6.57 0.18
N VAL A 40 10.70 5.42 -0.03
CA VAL A 40 10.74 4.28 0.91
C VAL A 40 12.16 3.71 1.02
N GLY A 41 12.86 3.56 -0.11
CA GLY A 41 14.26 3.14 -0.10
C GLY A 41 15.18 4.15 0.57
N GLY A 42 14.95 5.44 0.33
CA GLY A 42 15.67 6.54 0.98
C GLY A 42 15.51 6.50 2.50
N LYS A 43 14.28 6.27 2.98
CA LYS A 43 13.99 6.08 4.41
C LYS A 43 14.76 4.89 4.98
N TYR A 44 14.70 3.72 4.34
CA TYR A 44 15.46 2.54 4.77
C TYR A 44 16.96 2.83 4.92
N ARG A 45 17.56 3.49 3.91
CA ARG A 45 18.99 3.86 3.94
C ARG A 45 19.33 4.91 5.00
N SER A 46 18.37 5.73 5.41
CA SER A 46 18.57 6.71 6.48
C SER A 46 18.58 6.10 7.89
N LEU A 47 18.03 4.90 8.05
CA LEU A 47 17.99 4.19 9.35
C LEU A 47 19.38 3.66 9.74
N SER A 48 19.62 3.58 11.05
CA SER A 48 20.76 2.84 11.62
C SER A 48 20.65 1.34 11.35
N GLU A 49 21.75 0.62 11.51
CA GLU A 49 21.78 -0.82 11.25
C GLU A 49 20.89 -1.61 12.23
N GLU A 50 20.82 -1.17 13.48
CA GLU A 50 19.92 -1.72 14.49
C GLU A 50 18.45 -1.49 14.11
N GLU A 51 18.09 -0.28 13.67
CA GLU A 51 16.74 0.04 13.22
C GLU A 51 16.33 -0.74 11.97
N ARG A 52 17.25 -0.91 11.01
CA ARG A 52 17.01 -1.77 9.84
C ARG A 52 16.75 -3.21 10.27
N THR A 53 17.53 -3.74 11.20
CA THR A 53 17.36 -5.10 11.71
C THR A 53 15.99 -5.26 12.39
N GLN A 54 15.58 -4.29 13.22
CA GLN A 54 14.26 -4.30 13.87
C GLN A 54 13.13 -4.20 12.85
N LEU A 55 13.26 -3.33 11.85
CA LEU A 55 12.28 -3.19 10.78
C LEU A 55 12.09 -4.50 10.01
N ILE A 56 13.19 -5.13 9.58
CA ILE A 56 13.14 -6.41 8.86
C ILE A 56 12.51 -7.50 9.74
N SER A 57 12.87 -7.56 11.02
CA SER A 57 12.29 -8.54 11.96
C SER A 57 10.78 -8.34 12.13
N GLY A 58 10.31 -7.10 12.24
CA GLY A 58 8.87 -6.79 12.35
C GLY A 58 8.11 -7.18 11.09
N LEU A 59 8.61 -6.76 9.92
CA LEU A 59 8.00 -7.10 8.63
C LEU A 59 7.95 -8.61 8.40
N ALA A 60 9.02 -9.33 8.75
CA ALA A 60 9.06 -10.78 8.65
C ALA A 60 8.05 -11.45 9.59
N ALA A 61 7.90 -10.96 10.83
CA ALA A 61 6.92 -11.48 11.77
C ALA A 61 5.48 -11.28 11.26
N ASP A 62 5.17 -10.09 10.74
CA ASP A 62 3.85 -9.76 10.19
C ASP A 62 3.52 -10.63 8.96
N LEU A 63 4.52 -10.88 8.11
CA LEU A 63 4.35 -11.67 6.89
C LEU A 63 4.44 -13.19 7.12
N ALA A 64 4.97 -13.67 8.25
CA ALA A 64 5.20 -15.09 8.50
C ALA A 64 3.93 -15.95 8.35
N GLY A 65 2.79 -15.43 8.82
CA GLY A 65 1.48 -16.10 8.74
C GLY A 65 0.70 -15.84 7.44
N ALA A 66 1.21 -14.98 6.55
CA ALA A 66 0.52 -14.66 5.31
C ALA A 66 0.63 -15.79 4.28
N ALA A 67 -0.27 -15.79 3.28
CA ALA A 67 -0.15 -16.70 2.15
C ALA A 67 1.16 -16.44 1.37
N GLU A 68 1.74 -17.49 0.79
CA GLU A 68 3.03 -17.40 0.07
C GLU A 68 3.04 -16.31 -1.00
N ARG A 69 1.97 -16.22 -1.80
CA ARG A 69 1.83 -15.15 -2.80
C ARG A 69 1.90 -13.74 -2.19
N THR A 70 1.35 -13.54 -0.99
CA THR A 70 1.37 -12.24 -0.29
C THR A 70 2.77 -11.93 0.23
N LYS A 71 3.46 -12.91 0.83
CA LYS A 71 4.86 -12.77 1.26
C LYS A 71 5.74 -12.32 0.10
N LEU A 72 5.56 -12.96 -1.05
CA LEU A 72 6.34 -12.69 -2.25
C LEU A 72 6.05 -11.30 -2.85
N LEU A 73 4.79 -10.90 -2.93
CA LEU A 73 4.43 -9.53 -3.34
C LEU A 73 5.04 -8.49 -2.39
N GLY A 74 5.02 -8.76 -1.08
CA GLY A 74 5.69 -7.93 -0.08
C GLY A 74 7.19 -7.80 -0.36
N ILE A 75 7.89 -8.94 -0.47
CA ILE A 75 9.33 -8.97 -0.76
C ILE A 75 9.65 -8.22 -2.06
N CYS A 76 8.89 -8.44 -3.14
CA CYS A 76 9.10 -7.76 -4.42
C CYS A 76 8.92 -6.24 -4.29
N ASN A 77 7.92 -5.78 -3.55
CA ASN A 77 7.69 -4.35 -3.34
C ASN A 77 8.85 -3.71 -2.57
N PHE A 78 9.34 -4.37 -1.52
CA PHE A 78 10.50 -3.88 -0.76
C PHE A 78 11.81 -3.97 -1.56
N TYR A 79 12.00 -5.00 -2.38
CA TYR A 79 13.14 -5.12 -3.28
C TYR A 79 13.18 -4.01 -4.33
N ARG A 80 12.01 -3.58 -4.83
CA ARG A 80 11.88 -2.43 -5.74
C ARG A 80 12.20 -1.10 -5.04
N ALA A 81 11.90 -0.98 -3.75
CA ALA A 81 12.24 0.20 -2.96
C ALA A 81 13.74 0.24 -2.64
N ASP A 82 14.31 -0.87 -2.18
CA ASP A 82 15.73 -1.02 -1.87
C ASP A 82 16.14 -2.49 -1.94
N VAL A 83 17.21 -2.77 -2.69
CA VAL A 83 17.69 -4.14 -2.95
C VAL A 83 18.13 -4.83 -1.65
N GLU A 84 18.81 -4.13 -0.76
CA GLU A 84 19.29 -4.70 0.52
C GLU A 84 18.10 -5.05 1.41
N CYS A 85 17.12 -4.14 1.50
CA CYS A 85 15.89 -4.35 2.27
C CYS A 85 15.14 -5.60 1.78
N GLY A 86 14.90 -5.71 0.46
CA GLY A 86 14.22 -6.87 -0.12
C GLY A 86 14.97 -8.19 0.10
N GLN A 87 16.31 -8.19 -0.03
CA GLN A 87 17.13 -9.38 0.22
C GLN A 87 17.09 -9.81 1.69
N ARG A 88 17.18 -8.86 2.61
CA ARG A 88 17.10 -9.13 4.06
C ARG A 88 15.74 -9.68 4.45
N LEU A 89 14.66 -9.14 3.90
CA LEU A 89 13.32 -9.63 4.15
C LEU A 89 13.09 -11.03 3.58
N ALA A 90 13.61 -11.31 2.37
CA ALA A 90 13.55 -12.64 1.78
C ALA A 90 14.29 -13.69 2.64
N ALA A 91 15.48 -13.33 3.12
CA ALA A 91 16.28 -14.18 4.01
C ALA A 91 15.55 -14.44 5.34
N ALA A 92 14.96 -13.40 5.95
CA ALA A 92 14.22 -13.53 7.20
C ALA A 92 12.98 -14.44 7.06
N LEU A 93 12.33 -14.45 5.90
CA LEU A 93 11.17 -15.30 5.61
C LEU A 93 11.54 -16.69 5.06
N ASN A 94 12.84 -16.97 4.82
CA ASN A 94 13.32 -18.19 4.15
C ASN A 94 12.63 -18.46 2.80
N VAL A 95 12.35 -17.41 2.04
CA VAL A 95 11.69 -17.50 0.74
C VAL A 95 12.72 -17.55 -0.38
N ASP A 96 12.69 -18.62 -1.18
CA ASP A 96 13.50 -18.73 -2.39
C ASP A 96 12.83 -17.95 -3.55
N LEU A 97 13.38 -16.77 -3.83
CA LEU A 97 12.93 -15.92 -4.92
C LEU A 97 13.12 -16.58 -6.30
N ALA A 98 14.14 -17.42 -6.49
CA ALA A 98 14.43 -18.05 -7.77
C ALA A 98 13.36 -19.08 -8.16
N ALA A 99 12.93 -19.89 -7.19
CA ALA A 99 11.82 -20.84 -7.36
C ALA A 99 10.52 -20.12 -7.76
N PHE A 100 10.27 -18.92 -7.22
CA PHE A 100 9.04 -18.20 -7.53
C PHE A 100 9.05 -17.53 -8.91
N PHE A 101 10.18 -16.99 -9.38
CA PHE A 101 10.27 -16.43 -10.73
C PHE A 101 9.98 -17.46 -11.82
N GLN A 102 10.27 -18.75 -11.57
CA GLN A 102 9.88 -19.83 -12.47
C GLN A 102 8.36 -20.05 -12.50
N GLN A 103 7.69 -19.92 -11.34
CA GLN A 103 6.25 -20.13 -11.22
C GLN A 103 5.42 -18.96 -11.77
N MET A 104 5.95 -17.74 -11.80
CA MET A 104 5.24 -16.53 -12.28
C MET A 104 5.27 -16.35 -13.80
N ARG A 105 6.06 -17.15 -14.54
CA ARG A 105 5.94 -17.26 -15.99
C ARG A 105 4.74 -18.16 -16.33
N MET A 106 3.55 -17.56 -16.35
CA MET A 106 2.40 -18.09 -17.07
C MET A 106 2.38 -17.54 -18.50
#